data_AF-A0A7J7LZR0-F1
#
_entry.id   AF-A0A7J7LZR0-F1
#
_cell.length_a   1.000
_cell.length_b   1.000
_cell.length_c   1.000
_cell.angle_alpha   90.00
_cell.angle_beta   90.00
_cell.angle_gamma   90.00
#
_symmetry.space_group_name_H-M   'P 1'
#
loop_
_entity.id
_entity.type
_entity.pdbx_description
1 polymer ?
#
loop_
_entity_poly.entity_id
_entity_poly.type
_entity_poly.pdbx_seq_one_letter_code
_entity_poly.pdbx_strand_id
1 'polypeptide(L)'
;MASALAGETLEITGSSRSSWAASSFREVWDSPQDVFNQSSRRGKDDEDEELKWAAIERLPTYDRMRTGVLKQVLDNGNVRHTEIDFTKLRSQDKKKIIENVLKLVEEDNERFLLQLRERNERVGIETPKIEVRFENLSIEGDAYVASRALPTLLNSVLNPLEALFGILRLSPSKKRINNILQDVSGIVKPSRMTLLLGPPNSGKTTFLQALSGKLDNKLRVTGKITYCGYDFSEFVPQRTCAYISQHDLHHGEMTVRETLDFSGRCLGVGTRFDMLAELSRREKEAGIKPDPEIDAFMKATAMKGKKSSLVTDYILKILGLDICADIHVGDEMRRGISGGQKKRVTTGTCVVKIARKAKLHKEHLPHITY
;
A
#
# COMPACT_ATOMS: atom_id res chain seq x y z
N MET A 1 -60.06 -34.96 16.19
CA MET A 1 -60.82 -34.83 14.94
C MET A 1 -59.80 -34.40 13.88
N ALA A 2 -59.20 -35.31 13.09
CA ALA A 2 -59.77 -36.00 11.92
C ALA A 2 -60.47 -34.97 11.00
N SER A 3 -60.17 -34.80 9.71
CA SER A 3 -59.66 -35.70 8.66
C SER A 3 -59.24 -34.79 7.47
N ALA A 4 -58.11 -35.01 6.80
CA ALA A 4 -57.96 -35.78 5.55
C ALA A 4 -58.21 -34.94 4.25
N LEU A 5 -57.18 -34.74 3.40
CA LEU A 5 -56.84 -35.51 2.16
C LEU A 5 -57.83 -35.20 1.01
N ALA A 6 -57.51 -35.01 -0.27
CA ALA A 6 -56.37 -35.16 -1.18
C ALA A 6 -56.67 -34.20 -2.39
N GLY A 7 -55.89 -33.95 -3.45
CA GLY A 7 -54.75 -34.58 -4.11
C GLY A 7 -54.68 -34.01 -5.56
N GLU A 8 -53.45 -33.78 -6.04
CA GLU A 8 -52.89 -33.83 -7.44
C GLU A 8 -53.70 -33.25 -8.64
N THR A 9 -53.14 -32.52 -9.62
CA THR A 9 -52.05 -32.89 -10.58
C THR A 9 -51.63 -31.67 -11.47
N LEU A 10 -50.31 -31.58 -11.82
CA LEU A 10 -49.67 -31.27 -13.14
C LEU A 10 -50.11 -29.99 -13.93
N GLU A 11 -49.29 -29.14 -14.60
CA GLU A 11 -47.93 -29.18 -15.16
C GLU A 11 -47.41 -27.76 -15.56
N ILE A 12 -46.11 -27.52 -15.33
CA ILE A 12 -45.02 -27.00 -16.22
C ILE A 12 -45.22 -25.76 -17.13
N THR A 13 -44.37 -24.74 -16.90
CA THR A 13 -43.44 -23.99 -17.82
C THR A 13 -42.85 -22.82 -17.01
N GLY A 14 -41.58 -22.41 -16.99
CA GLY A 14 -40.37 -22.68 -17.76
C GLY A 14 -39.59 -21.34 -17.84
N SER A 15 -38.52 -21.14 -17.04
CA SER A 15 -37.37 -20.27 -17.36
C SER A 15 -36.28 -20.31 -16.26
N SER A 16 -35.32 -21.19 -16.52
CA SER A 16 -33.88 -21.11 -16.22
C SER A 16 -33.37 -19.94 -15.36
N ARG A 17 -33.08 -20.23 -14.08
CA ARG A 17 -32.01 -19.59 -13.30
C ARG A 17 -30.85 -20.59 -13.19
N SER A 18 -29.74 -20.31 -13.86
CA SER A 18 -28.49 -21.06 -13.70
C SER A 18 -27.81 -20.63 -12.39
N SER A 19 -27.99 -21.43 -11.35
CA SER A 19 -27.15 -21.42 -10.16
C SER A 19 -25.83 -22.12 -10.51
N TRP A 20 -24.73 -21.37 -10.54
CA TRP A 20 -23.40 -21.98 -10.49
C TRP A 20 -23.08 -22.25 -9.03
N ALA A 21 -23.25 -23.51 -8.63
CA ALA A 21 -22.77 -24.03 -7.37
C ALA A 21 -21.24 -23.91 -7.34
N ALA A 22 -20.72 -23.36 -6.26
CA ALA A 22 -19.30 -23.34 -5.96
C ALA A 22 -18.80 -24.77 -5.75
N SER A 23 -18.04 -25.29 -6.72
CA SER A 23 -17.25 -26.50 -6.55
C SER A 23 -15.98 -26.14 -5.77
N SER A 24 -15.79 -26.81 -4.63
CA SER A 24 -14.60 -26.65 -3.79
C SER A 24 -13.38 -27.24 -4.51
N PHE A 25 -12.29 -26.50 -4.58
CA PHE A 25 -11.05 -26.89 -5.26
C PHE A 25 -10.19 -27.94 -4.51
N ARG A 26 -10.79 -28.69 -3.59
CA ARG A 26 -10.06 -29.67 -2.77
C ARG A 26 -9.88 -31.04 -3.46
N GLU A 27 -10.41 -31.22 -4.68
CA GLU A 27 -10.44 -32.51 -5.39
C GLU A 27 -9.48 -32.64 -6.59
N VAL A 28 -8.68 -31.62 -6.91
CA VAL A 28 -7.66 -31.73 -8.00
C VAL A 28 -6.37 -32.46 -7.54
N TRP A 29 -6.34 -32.94 -6.29
CA TRP A 29 -5.19 -33.67 -5.72
C TRP A 29 -5.38 -35.18 -5.62
N ASP A 30 -6.50 -35.75 -6.07
CA ASP A 30 -6.68 -37.19 -6.03
C ASP A 30 -7.35 -37.71 -7.31
N SER A 31 -6.52 -38.11 -8.28
CA SER A 31 -6.90 -39.00 -9.37
C SER A 31 -5.74 -39.97 -9.59
N PRO A 32 -5.98 -41.30 -9.53
CA PRO A 32 -4.90 -42.28 -9.57
C PRO A 32 -4.43 -42.48 -11.00
N GLN A 33 -3.31 -41.85 -11.38
CA GLN A 33 -2.56 -42.17 -12.60
C GLN A 33 -1.04 -42.17 -12.34
N ASP A 34 -0.45 -43.36 -12.46
CA ASP A 34 0.97 -43.69 -12.64
C ASP A 34 2.03 -42.91 -11.84
N VAL A 35 2.16 -43.32 -10.58
CA VAL A 35 3.20 -42.93 -9.61
C VAL A 35 4.64 -43.09 -10.12
N PHE A 36 4.87 -43.87 -11.19
CA PHE A 36 6.21 -44.14 -11.73
C PHE A 36 6.73 -43.14 -12.78
N ASN A 37 5.89 -42.30 -13.40
CA ASN A 37 6.31 -41.34 -14.44
C ASN A 37 6.45 -39.88 -13.95
N GLN A 38 6.03 -39.59 -12.71
CA GLN A 38 6.08 -38.24 -12.15
C GLN A 38 7.43 -37.92 -11.51
N SER A 39 8.17 -38.93 -11.04
CA SER A 39 9.50 -38.75 -10.42
C SER A 39 10.58 -38.35 -11.43
N SER A 40 10.56 -38.93 -12.63
CA SER A 40 11.53 -38.65 -13.71
C SER A 40 11.31 -37.27 -14.36
N ARG A 41 10.06 -36.79 -14.44
CA ARG A 41 9.74 -35.46 -14.97
C ARG A 41 10.07 -34.33 -13.99
N ARG A 42 9.78 -34.52 -12.70
CA ARG A 42 10.09 -33.52 -11.67
C ARG A 42 11.59 -33.27 -11.51
N GLY A 43 12.40 -34.34 -11.56
CA GLY A 43 13.86 -34.21 -11.49
C GLY A 43 14.46 -33.42 -12.66
N LYS A 44 13.91 -33.58 -13.87
CA LYS A 44 14.40 -32.86 -15.06
C LYS A 44 14.09 -31.36 -15.04
N ASP A 45 12.91 -30.98 -14.52
CA ASP A 45 12.52 -29.57 -14.41
C ASP A 45 13.38 -28.84 -13.35
N ASP A 46 13.67 -29.51 -12.23
CA ASP A 46 14.53 -28.99 -11.16
C ASP A 46 15.99 -28.82 -11.63
N GLU A 47 16.54 -29.79 -12.39
CA GLU A 47 17.88 -29.70 -13.01
C GLU A 47 18.01 -28.52 -13.99
N ASP A 48 17.01 -28.32 -14.85
CA ASP A 48 16.97 -27.21 -15.81
C ASP A 48 16.92 -25.84 -15.12
N GLU A 49 16.26 -25.77 -13.96
CA GLU A 49 16.20 -24.56 -13.13
C GLU A 49 17.55 -24.31 -12.44
N GLU A 50 18.18 -25.34 -11.89
CA GLU A 50 19.49 -25.26 -11.24
C GLU A 50 20.59 -24.80 -12.20
N LEU A 51 20.63 -25.35 -13.41
CA LEU A 51 21.60 -24.95 -14.44
C LEU A 51 21.48 -23.47 -14.80
N LYS A 52 20.25 -22.96 -14.96
CA LYS A 52 19.99 -21.55 -15.25
C LYS A 52 20.35 -20.66 -14.08
N TRP A 53 20.08 -21.12 -12.86
CA TRP A 53 20.45 -20.38 -11.66
C TRP A 53 21.97 -20.27 -11.48
N ALA A 54 22.70 -21.36 -11.71
CA ALA A 54 24.16 -21.37 -11.69
C ALA A 54 24.77 -20.43 -12.75
N ALA A 55 24.12 -20.30 -13.91
CA ALA A 55 24.51 -19.31 -14.92
C ALA A 55 24.30 -17.87 -14.42
N ILE A 56 23.15 -17.58 -13.79
CA ILE A 56 22.82 -16.25 -13.25
C ILE A 56 23.76 -15.85 -12.10
N GLU A 57 24.16 -16.78 -11.25
CA GLU A 57 25.02 -16.51 -10.10
C GLU A 57 26.45 -16.08 -10.50
N ARG A 58 26.90 -16.54 -11.67
CA ARG A 58 28.18 -16.16 -12.29
C ARG A 58 28.17 -14.77 -12.92
N LEU A 59 26.98 -14.18 -13.14
CA LEU A 59 26.87 -12.84 -13.71
C LEU A 59 27.39 -11.75 -12.74
N PRO A 60 27.88 -10.61 -13.25
CA PRO A 60 28.14 -9.43 -12.44
C PRO A 60 26.89 -8.99 -11.67
N THR A 61 27.08 -8.31 -10.52
CA THR A 61 25.97 -7.87 -9.65
C THR A 61 24.87 -7.15 -10.43
N TYR A 62 25.23 -6.29 -11.37
CA TYR A 62 24.29 -5.52 -12.17
C TYR A 62 23.40 -6.38 -13.08
N ASP A 63 23.98 -7.38 -13.75
CA ASP A 63 23.25 -8.25 -14.68
C ASP A 63 22.41 -9.28 -13.92
N ARG A 64 22.96 -9.85 -12.84
CA ARG A 64 22.24 -10.75 -11.94
C ARG A 64 20.97 -10.14 -11.35
N MET A 65 21.01 -8.83 -11.09
CA MET A 65 19.87 -8.06 -10.60
C MET A 65 18.76 -7.90 -11.64
N ARG A 66 19.11 -7.96 -12.91
CA ARG A 66 18.22 -7.75 -14.06
C ARG A 66 17.74 -9.05 -14.67
N THR A 67 18.46 -10.13 -14.44
CA THR A 67 18.14 -11.44 -14.98
C THR A 67 17.51 -12.31 -13.89
N GLY A 68 16.46 -13.04 -14.21
CA GLY A 68 15.90 -14.06 -13.34
C GLY A 68 15.24 -15.17 -14.12
N VAL A 69 14.78 -16.18 -13.39
CA VAL A 69 14.10 -17.35 -13.95
C VAL A 69 12.61 -17.19 -13.72
N LEU A 70 11.81 -17.31 -14.78
CA LEU A 70 10.36 -17.36 -14.68
C LEU A 70 9.86 -18.76 -15.02
N LYS A 71 9.02 -19.29 -14.14
CA LYS A 71 8.30 -20.55 -14.36
C LYS A 71 7.14 -20.31 -15.33
N GLN A 72 7.15 -21.02 -16.47
CA GLN A 72 6.06 -20.99 -17.43
C GLN A 72 5.42 -22.38 -17.52
N VAL A 73 4.13 -22.46 -17.19
CA VAL A 73 3.34 -23.66 -17.45
C VAL A 73 2.86 -23.60 -18.89
N LEU A 74 3.18 -24.63 -19.68
CA LEU A 74 2.72 -24.78 -21.06
C LEU A 74 1.34 -25.46 -21.09
N ASP A 75 0.62 -25.30 -22.20
CA ASP A 75 -0.76 -25.84 -22.37
C ASP A 75 -0.81 -27.38 -22.27
N ASN A 76 0.33 -28.05 -22.43
CA ASN A 76 0.50 -29.49 -22.26
C ASN A 76 0.79 -29.93 -20.81
N GLY A 77 0.73 -29.00 -19.85
CA GLY A 77 1.03 -29.25 -18.43
C GLY A 77 2.51 -29.29 -18.08
N ASN A 78 3.42 -29.16 -19.05
CA ASN A 78 4.86 -29.14 -18.78
C ASN A 78 5.29 -27.78 -18.24
N VAL A 79 6.21 -27.80 -17.27
CA VAL A 79 6.82 -26.60 -16.72
C VAL A 79 8.10 -26.28 -17.48
N ARG A 80 8.25 -25.04 -17.94
CA ARG A 80 9.48 -24.55 -18.56
C ARG A 80 10.02 -23.36 -17.79
N HIS A 81 11.26 -23.47 -17.34
CA HIS A 81 12.00 -22.37 -16.75
C HIS A 81 12.61 -21.51 -17.86
N THR A 82 12.29 -20.22 -17.90
CA THR A 82 12.80 -19.28 -18.90
C THR A 82 13.63 -18.19 -18.24
N GLU A 83 14.81 -17.91 -18.78
CA GLU A 83 15.63 -16.78 -18.36
C GLU A 83 15.04 -15.49 -18.95
N ILE A 84 14.81 -14.48 -18.11
CA ILE A 84 14.19 -13.21 -18.49
C ILE A 84 15.06 -12.06 -17.98
N ASP A 85 15.35 -11.11 -18.89
CA ASP A 85 15.87 -9.79 -18.56
C ASP A 85 14.71 -8.84 -18.24
N PHE A 86 14.58 -8.47 -16.96
CA PHE A 86 13.54 -7.60 -16.45
C PHE A 86 13.62 -6.15 -16.96
N THR A 87 14.75 -5.73 -17.53
CA THR A 87 14.82 -4.40 -18.20
C THR A 87 14.14 -4.41 -19.56
N LYS A 88 14.21 -5.55 -20.26
CA LYS A 88 13.64 -5.78 -21.59
C LYS A 88 12.42 -6.69 -21.55
N LEU A 89 11.65 -6.64 -20.45
CA LEU A 89 10.38 -7.35 -20.33
C LEU A 89 9.55 -7.12 -21.59
N ARG A 90 8.92 -8.14 -22.18
CA ARG A 90 7.88 -7.91 -23.20
C ARG A 90 6.55 -7.64 -22.50
N SER A 91 5.57 -7.08 -23.23
CA SER A 91 4.23 -6.88 -22.65
C SER A 91 3.57 -8.21 -22.27
N GLN A 92 3.87 -9.29 -22.99
CA GLN A 92 3.40 -10.64 -22.70
C GLN A 92 4.02 -11.19 -21.40
N ASP A 93 5.34 -11.07 -21.24
CA ASP A 93 6.04 -11.55 -20.03
C ASP A 93 5.58 -10.76 -18.78
N LYS A 94 5.35 -9.45 -18.94
CA LYS A 94 4.77 -8.62 -17.88
C LYS A 94 3.39 -9.13 -17.48
N LYS A 95 2.52 -9.42 -18.45
CA LYS A 95 1.19 -10.00 -18.17
C LYS A 95 1.30 -11.35 -17.45
N LYS A 96 2.24 -12.22 -17.83
CA LYS A 96 2.45 -13.51 -17.17
C LYS A 96 2.93 -13.38 -15.73
N ILE A 97 3.93 -12.53 -15.47
CA ILE A 97 4.39 -12.26 -14.09
C ILE A 97 3.23 -11.72 -13.26
N ILE A 98 2.47 -10.79 -13.83
CA ILE A 98 1.29 -10.24 -13.21
C ILE A 98 0.26 -11.35 -12.96
N GLU A 99 -0.10 -12.17 -13.93
CA GLU A 99 -1.10 -13.23 -13.76
C GLU A 99 -0.67 -14.26 -12.71
N ASN A 100 0.60 -14.68 -12.70
CA ASN A 100 1.08 -15.63 -11.69
C ASN A 100 1.06 -15.01 -10.29
N VAL A 101 1.59 -13.79 -10.14
CA VAL A 101 1.59 -13.07 -8.86
C VAL A 101 0.17 -12.69 -8.44
N LEU A 102 -0.67 -12.26 -9.38
CA LEU A 102 -2.04 -11.85 -9.11
C LEU A 102 -2.96 -13.02 -8.78
N LYS A 103 -2.75 -14.21 -9.36
CA LYS A 103 -3.46 -15.43 -8.96
C LYS A 103 -3.17 -15.77 -7.49
N LEU A 104 -1.89 -15.75 -7.11
CA LEU A 104 -1.49 -15.92 -5.71
C LEU A 104 -2.13 -14.89 -4.77
N VAL A 105 -2.30 -13.66 -5.26
CA VAL A 105 -2.87 -12.53 -4.53
C VAL A 105 -4.40 -12.61 -4.40
N GLU A 106 -5.09 -13.08 -5.44
CA GLU A 106 -6.54 -13.34 -5.40
C GLU A 106 -6.89 -14.47 -4.44
N GLU A 107 -6.04 -15.51 -4.37
CA GLU A 107 -6.22 -16.65 -3.48
C GLU A 107 -5.78 -16.35 -2.05
N ASP A 108 -4.57 -15.80 -1.86
CA ASP A 108 -3.95 -15.58 -0.54
C ASP A 108 -2.87 -14.48 -0.54
N ASN A 109 -3.32 -13.22 -0.56
CA ASN A 109 -2.47 -12.03 -0.41
C ASN A 109 -1.57 -12.05 0.82
N GLU A 110 -2.04 -12.62 1.93
CA GLU A 110 -1.30 -12.66 3.18
C GLU A 110 -0.05 -13.53 3.02
N ARG A 111 -0.21 -14.74 2.47
CA ARG A 111 0.90 -15.65 2.20
C ARG A 111 1.94 -15.03 1.27
N PHE A 112 1.51 -14.35 0.21
CA PHE A 112 2.44 -13.66 -0.70
C PHE A 112 3.27 -12.60 0.03
N LEU A 113 2.64 -11.77 0.87
CA LEU A 113 3.33 -10.75 1.66
C LEU A 113 4.25 -11.36 2.73
N LEU A 114 3.86 -12.49 3.32
CA LEU A 114 4.70 -13.25 4.26
C LEU A 114 5.94 -13.80 3.57
N GLN A 115 5.82 -14.38 2.37
CA GLN A 115 6.96 -14.87 1.60
C GLN A 115 7.94 -13.75 1.22
N LEU A 116 7.42 -12.57 0.84
CA LEU A 116 8.25 -11.38 0.61
C LEU A 116 9.02 -10.96 1.88
N ARG A 117 8.37 -11.02 3.04
CA ARG A 117 9.00 -10.70 4.33
C ARG A 117 10.04 -11.74 4.72
N GLU A 118 9.70 -13.01 4.67
CA GLU A 118 10.58 -14.14 5.00
C GLU A 118 11.85 -14.11 4.15
N ARG A 119 11.76 -13.81 2.86
CA ARG A 119 12.93 -13.69 1.99
C ARG A 119 13.91 -12.62 2.49
N ASN A 120 13.43 -11.47 2.95
CA ASN A 120 14.28 -10.43 3.54
C ASN A 120 14.86 -10.86 4.89
N GLU A 121 14.03 -11.46 5.74
CA GLU A 121 14.42 -11.90 7.09
C GLU A 121 15.48 -13.01 7.06
N ARG A 122 15.43 -13.93 6.08
CA ARG A 122 16.41 -15.00 5.86
C ARG A 122 17.85 -14.51 5.70
N VAL A 123 18.04 -13.27 5.27
CA VAL A 123 19.36 -12.63 5.12
C VAL A 123 19.60 -11.49 6.12
N GLY A 124 18.81 -11.45 7.19
CA GLY A 124 18.93 -10.45 8.25
C GLY A 124 18.58 -9.03 7.80
N ILE A 125 17.69 -8.88 6.81
CA ILE A 125 17.10 -7.58 6.45
C ILE A 125 15.77 -7.47 7.18
N GLU A 126 15.78 -6.77 8.31
CA GLU A 126 14.59 -6.57 9.12
C GLU A 126 13.67 -5.48 8.56
N THR A 127 12.37 -5.71 8.68
CA THR A 127 11.37 -4.69 8.37
C THR A 127 11.35 -3.64 9.48
N PRO A 128 11.49 -2.34 9.18
CA PRO A 128 11.56 -1.30 10.20
C PRO A 128 10.26 -1.23 11.00
N LYS A 129 10.37 -1.33 12.34
CA LYS A 129 9.24 -1.25 13.26
C LYS A 129 9.14 0.18 13.78
N ILE A 130 8.12 0.91 13.32
CA ILE A 130 7.90 2.31 13.74
C ILE A 130 6.98 2.32 14.96
N GLU A 131 7.53 2.68 16.12
CA GLU A 131 6.77 3.04 17.33
C GLU A 131 6.57 4.54 17.38
N VAL A 132 5.34 4.99 17.65
CA VAL A 132 5.04 6.42 17.87
C VAL A 132 4.58 6.60 19.31
N ARG A 133 5.29 7.44 20.05
CA ARG A 133 4.96 7.78 21.44
C ARG A 133 4.64 9.25 21.56
N PHE A 134 3.62 9.57 22.35
CA PHE A 134 3.22 10.94 22.66
C PHE A 134 3.07 11.07 24.18
N GLU A 135 3.61 12.15 24.74
CA GLU A 135 3.64 12.40 26.18
C GLU A 135 3.19 13.82 26.46
N ASN A 136 2.18 13.95 27.32
CA ASN A 136 1.58 15.20 27.78
C ASN A 136 1.23 16.14 26.61
N LEU A 137 0.70 15.56 25.52
CA LEU A 137 0.39 16.28 24.30
C LEU A 137 -0.86 17.14 24.51
N SER A 138 -0.66 18.45 24.43
CA SER A 138 -1.73 19.44 24.47
C SER A 138 -1.67 20.31 23.22
N ILE A 139 -2.83 20.58 22.62
CA ILE A 139 -2.95 21.37 21.40
C ILE A 139 -4.01 22.43 21.60
N GLU A 140 -3.63 23.67 21.36
CA GLU A 140 -4.48 24.84 21.55
C GLU A 140 -4.57 25.64 20.25
N GLY A 141 -5.75 26.20 20.00
CA GLY A 141 -6.01 27.05 18.85
C GLY A 141 -6.84 28.26 19.22
N ASP A 142 -6.59 29.39 18.56
CA ASP A 142 -7.42 30.58 18.71
C ASP A 142 -8.79 30.37 18.03
N ALA A 143 -9.87 30.44 18.80
CA ALA A 143 -11.23 30.44 18.29
C ALA A 143 -11.84 31.85 18.42
N TYR A 144 -12.44 32.34 17.34
CA TYR A 144 -13.30 33.53 17.40
C TYR A 144 -14.68 33.12 17.91
N VAL A 145 -15.20 33.83 18.90
CA VAL A 145 -16.51 33.52 19.50
C VAL A 145 -17.65 34.04 18.60
N ALA A 146 -18.67 33.19 18.39
CA ALA A 146 -19.93 33.48 17.69
C ALA A 146 -19.84 33.74 16.16
N SER A 147 -20.81 34.48 15.59
CA SER A 147 -21.23 34.60 14.17
C SER A 147 -20.17 34.92 13.09
N ARG A 148 -18.88 34.90 13.44
CA ARG A 148 -17.72 35.07 12.55
C ARG A 148 -16.99 33.76 12.19
N ALA A 149 -17.53 32.60 12.55
CA ALA A 149 -16.95 31.30 12.17
C ALA A 149 -16.92 31.06 10.64
N LEU A 150 -17.75 31.77 9.88
CA LEU A 150 -17.73 31.80 8.42
C LEU A 150 -17.09 33.11 7.94
N PRO A 151 -16.07 33.06 7.06
CA PRO A 151 -15.51 34.25 6.44
C PRO A 151 -16.54 34.81 5.44
N THR A 152 -17.44 35.65 5.91
CA THR A 152 -18.25 36.50 5.03
C THR A 152 -17.40 37.67 4.54
N LEU A 153 -17.66 38.15 3.32
CA LEU A 153 -16.86 39.22 2.68
C LEU A 153 -16.69 40.47 3.57
N LEU A 154 -17.72 40.81 4.36
CA LEU A 154 -17.67 41.92 5.30
C LEU A 154 -16.70 41.68 6.47
N ASN A 155 -16.63 40.45 6.99
CA ASN A 155 -15.73 40.09 8.08
C ASN A 155 -14.26 40.11 7.62
N SER A 156 -13.97 39.74 6.36
CA SER A 156 -12.60 39.78 5.83
C SER A 156 -12.04 41.19 5.66
N VAL A 157 -12.89 42.21 5.45
CA VAL A 157 -12.47 43.63 5.36
C VAL A 157 -12.37 44.27 6.75
N LEU A 158 -13.26 43.90 7.67
CA LEU A 158 -13.27 44.46 9.02
C LEU A 158 -12.22 43.85 9.95
N ASN A 159 -11.79 42.61 9.73
CA ASN A 159 -10.77 41.94 10.55
C ASN A 159 -9.38 42.63 10.55
N PRO A 160 -8.82 43.08 9.40
CA PRO A 160 -7.59 43.89 9.37
C PRO A 160 -7.73 45.23 10.09
N LEU A 161 -8.90 45.88 9.97
CA LEU A 161 -9.18 47.16 10.62
C LEU A 161 -9.29 46.99 12.14
N GLU A 162 -10.03 46.00 12.62
CA GLU A 162 -10.09 45.68 14.06
C GLU A 162 -8.73 45.22 14.61
N ALA A 163 -7.90 44.53 13.82
CA ALA A 163 -6.52 44.19 14.22
C ALA A 163 -5.66 45.45 14.38
N LEU A 164 -5.82 46.44 13.49
CA LEU A 164 -5.16 47.74 13.60
C LEU A 164 -5.65 48.54 14.83
N PHE A 165 -6.96 48.53 15.09
CA PHE A 165 -7.54 49.11 16.32
C PHE A 165 -7.10 48.38 17.60
N GLY A 166 -6.85 47.07 17.52
CA GLY A 166 -6.26 46.27 18.60
C GLY A 166 -4.80 46.62 18.87
N ILE A 167 -4.00 46.88 17.83
CA ILE A 167 -2.61 47.39 17.95
C ILE A 167 -2.60 48.77 18.63
N LEU A 168 -3.60 49.62 18.35
CA LEU A 168 -3.81 50.90 19.02
C LEU A 168 -4.39 50.79 20.45
N ARG A 169 -4.53 49.58 21.02
CA ARG A 169 -5.10 49.32 22.36
C ARG A 169 -6.54 49.84 22.58
N LEU A 170 -7.28 50.12 21.51
CA LEU A 170 -8.64 50.69 21.60
C LEU A 170 -9.74 49.62 21.76
N SER A 171 -9.43 48.33 21.63
CA SER A 171 -10.42 47.25 21.81
C SER A 171 -9.78 45.95 22.33
N PRO A 172 -10.41 45.24 23.28
CA PRO A 172 -9.93 43.93 23.72
C PRO A 172 -10.14 42.88 22.61
N SER A 173 -9.08 42.14 22.30
CA SER A 173 -9.12 41.02 21.35
C SER A 173 -10.15 39.98 21.81
N LYS A 174 -11.16 39.70 20.99
CA LYS A 174 -12.24 38.72 21.27
C LYS A 174 -11.85 37.27 20.92
N LYS A 175 -10.55 36.96 20.82
CA LYS A 175 -10.04 35.60 20.60
C LYS A 175 -10.07 34.83 21.92
N ARG A 176 -10.69 33.65 21.95
CA ARG A 176 -10.57 32.72 23.06
C ARG A 176 -9.61 31.59 22.67
N ILE A 177 -8.69 31.27 23.57
CA ILE A 177 -7.86 30.08 23.43
C ILE A 177 -8.76 28.87 23.65
N ASN A 178 -8.87 28.01 22.65
CA ASN A 178 -9.61 26.76 22.74
C ASN A 178 -8.63 25.61 22.83
N ASN A 179 -8.72 24.83 23.91
CA ASN A 179 -7.88 23.67 24.13
C ASN A 179 -8.51 22.48 23.39
N ILE A 180 -7.93 22.11 22.26
CA ILE A 180 -8.42 21.04 21.38
C ILE A 180 -8.05 19.68 21.95
N LEU A 181 -6.82 19.52 22.45
CA LEU A 181 -6.33 18.34 23.17
C LEU A 181 -5.68 18.78 24.48
N GLN A 182 -5.85 17.97 25.53
CA GLN A 182 -5.36 18.25 26.87
C GLN A 182 -4.68 16.99 27.43
N ASP A 183 -3.37 17.12 27.69
CA ASP A 183 -2.49 16.19 28.40
C ASP A 183 -2.64 14.73 27.97
N VAL A 184 -2.63 14.52 26.65
CA VAL A 184 -2.81 13.19 26.05
C VAL A 184 -1.47 12.46 26.00
N SER A 185 -1.43 11.24 26.55
CA SER A 185 -0.23 10.39 26.59
C SER A 185 -0.53 8.96 26.12
N GLY A 186 0.40 8.33 25.43
CA GLY A 186 0.21 6.98 24.91
C GLY A 186 1.23 6.55 23.85
N ILE A 187 1.06 5.31 23.37
CA ILE A 187 1.98 4.65 22.44
C ILE A 187 1.18 3.92 21.35
N VAL A 188 1.53 4.17 20.09
CA VAL A 188 1.08 3.39 18.93
C VAL A 188 2.15 2.35 18.62
N LYS A 189 1.83 1.09 18.89
CA LYS A 189 2.75 -0.04 18.66
C LYS A 189 2.84 -0.41 17.17
N PRO A 190 4.03 -0.80 16.68
CA PRO A 190 4.20 -1.31 15.32
C PRO A 190 3.39 -2.60 15.09
N SER A 191 3.09 -2.89 13.83
CA SER A 191 2.39 -4.11 13.39
C SER A 191 1.00 -4.33 14.03
N ARG A 192 0.33 -3.26 14.45
CA ARG A 192 -1.05 -3.31 14.98
C ARG A 192 -1.90 -2.21 14.38
N MET A 193 -3.16 -2.53 14.15
CA MET A 193 -4.18 -1.53 13.82
C MET A 193 -4.69 -0.89 15.11
N THR A 194 -4.56 0.43 15.22
CA THR A 194 -5.05 1.22 16.36
C THR A 194 -6.29 1.98 15.94
N LEU A 195 -7.40 1.75 16.64
CA LEU A 195 -8.69 2.42 16.37
C LEU A 195 -8.87 3.61 17.32
N LEU A 196 -8.99 4.82 16.77
CA LEU A 196 -9.28 6.04 17.54
C LEU A 196 -10.77 6.38 17.44
N LEU A 197 -11.49 6.27 18.55
CA LEU A 197 -12.90 6.60 18.66
C LEU A 197 -13.11 7.86 19.51
N GLY A 198 -14.08 8.67 19.12
CA GLY A 198 -14.47 9.86 19.86
C GLY A 198 -15.61 10.61 19.16
N PRO A 199 -16.42 11.39 19.91
CA PRO A 199 -17.55 12.13 19.34
C PRO A 199 -17.08 13.19 18.31
N PRO A 200 -17.97 13.72 17.45
CA PRO A 200 -17.63 14.85 16.59
C PRO A 200 -16.99 16.00 17.41
N ASN A 201 -16.03 16.72 16.81
CA ASN A 201 -15.26 17.79 17.46
C ASN A 201 -14.35 17.38 18.64
N SER A 202 -14.14 16.09 18.91
CA SER A 202 -13.23 15.62 19.96
C SER A 202 -11.72 15.72 19.62
N GLY A 203 -11.33 16.49 18.59
CA GLY A 203 -9.91 16.66 18.22
C GLY A 203 -9.24 15.47 17.51
N LYS A 204 -9.96 14.43 17.08
CA LYS A 204 -9.37 13.25 16.39
C LYS A 204 -8.50 13.61 15.18
N THR A 205 -9.03 14.45 14.29
CA THR A 205 -8.32 14.87 13.08
C THR A 205 -7.06 15.64 13.45
N THR A 206 -7.16 16.56 14.41
CA THR A 206 -6.04 17.33 14.97
C THR A 206 -4.98 16.42 15.58
N PHE A 207 -5.39 15.41 16.34
CA PHE A 207 -4.49 14.42 16.93
C PHE A 207 -3.72 13.63 15.86
N LEU A 208 -4.41 13.10 14.83
CA LEU A 208 -3.74 12.38 13.74
C LEU A 208 -2.83 13.28 12.89
N GLN A 209 -3.18 14.55 12.71
CA GLN A 209 -2.33 15.53 12.05
C GLN A 209 -1.09 15.86 12.87
N ALA A 210 -1.21 15.98 14.20
CA ALA A 210 -0.08 16.18 15.10
C ALA A 210 0.90 15.01 15.04
N LEU A 211 0.40 13.77 15.16
CA LEU A 211 1.25 12.58 15.05
C LEU A 211 1.98 12.53 13.70
N SER A 212 1.28 12.80 12.60
CA SER A 212 1.88 12.76 11.25
C SER A 212 2.76 13.97 10.89
N GLY A 213 2.93 14.94 11.81
CA GLY A 213 3.68 16.17 11.55
C GLY A 213 3.03 17.10 10.52
N LYS A 214 1.72 16.99 10.31
CA LYS A 214 0.95 17.81 9.37
C LYS A 214 -0.01 18.79 10.06
N LEU A 215 0.24 19.08 11.33
CA LEU A 215 -0.55 20.04 12.07
C LEU A 215 -0.36 21.46 11.50
N ASP A 216 -1.42 22.27 11.54
CA ASP A 216 -1.34 23.68 11.15
C ASP A 216 -0.41 24.45 12.10
N ASN A 217 0.53 25.20 11.54
CA ASN A 217 1.50 26.02 12.27
C ASN A 217 0.86 27.12 13.14
N LYS A 218 -0.42 27.44 12.92
CA LYS A 218 -1.18 28.38 13.75
C LYS A 218 -1.56 27.82 15.12
N LEU A 219 -1.51 26.50 15.29
CA LEU A 219 -1.85 25.84 16.54
C LEU A 219 -0.63 25.79 17.46
N ARG A 220 -0.86 26.04 18.75
CA ARG A 220 0.15 25.90 19.78
C ARG A 220 0.17 24.45 20.23
N VAL A 221 1.36 23.85 20.22
CA VAL A 221 1.57 22.46 20.64
C VAL A 221 2.50 22.46 21.84
N THR A 222 2.12 21.74 22.89
CA THR A 222 2.97 21.44 24.03
C THR A 222 2.98 19.92 24.27
N GLY A 223 4.01 19.43 24.96
CA GLY A 223 4.26 18.00 25.11
C GLY A 223 5.27 17.49 24.08
N LYS A 224 5.44 16.16 24.03
CA LYS A 224 6.47 15.49 23.23
C LYS A 224 5.86 14.43 22.33
N ILE A 225 6.33 14.35 21.08
CA ILE A 225 6.00 13.25 20.15
C ILE A 225 7.31 12.70 19.61
N THR A 226 7.55 11.41 19.82
CA THR A 226 8.76 10.71 19.37
C THR A 226 8.42 9.56 18.43
N TYR A 227 9.23 9.40 17.39
CA TYR A 227 9.22 8.27 16.47
C TYR A 227 10.46 7.41 16.74
N CYS A 228 10.26 6.18 17.20
CA CYS A 228 11.36 5.27 17.59
C CYS A 228 12.34 5.90 18.60
N GLY A 229 11.83 6.74 19.52
CA GLY A 229 12.63 7.46 20.51
C GLY A 229 13.22 8.80 20.03
N TYR A 230 13.16 9.09 18.73
CA TYR A 230 13.69 10.33 18.14
C TYR A 230 12.62 11.42 18.06
N ASP A 231 13.03 12.66 18.33
CA ASP A 231 12.18 13.84 18.24
C ASP A 231 11.94 14.30 16.79
N PHE A 232 10.94 15.16 16.57
CA PHE A 232 10.62 15.70 15.23
C PHE A 232 11.75 16.55 14.62
N SER A 233 12.74 16.96 15.42
CA SER A 233 13.96 17.62 14.94
C SER A 233 14.93 16.66 14.27
N GLU A 234 14.93 15.40 14.69
CA GLU A 234 15.86 14.36 14.22
C GLU A 234 15.18 13.44 13.21
N PHE A 235 13.89 13.20 13.41
CA PHE A 235 13.05 12.39 12.56
C PHE A 235 12.02 13.25 11.82
N VAL A 236 11.75 12.93 10.55
CA VAL A 236 10.78 13.68 9.73
C VAL A 236 9.56 12.78 9.47
N PRO A 237 8.52 12.83 10.31
CA PRO A 237 7.34 11.95 10.19
C PRO A 237 6.68 11.99 8.82
N GLN A 238 6.68 13.15 8.16
CA GLN A 238 6.05 13.35 6.86
C GLN A 238 6.73 12.54 5.74
N ARG A 239 7.95 12.04 5.98
CA ARG A 239 8.65 11.14 5.05
C ARG A 239 8.30 9.68 5.28
N THR A 240 8.00 9.26 6.50
CA THR A 240 7.83 7.84 6.87
C THR A 240 6.37 7.46 7.12
N CYS A 241 5.53 8.44 7.49
CA CYS A 241 4.10 8.31 7.69
C CYS A 241 3.33 8.87 6.48
N ALA A 242 2.22 8.23 6.11
CA ALA A 242 1.22 8.83 5.23
C ALA A 242 -0.05 9.15 6.02
N TYR A 243 -0.46 10.41 5.93
CA TYR A 243 -1.75 10.87 6.42
C TYR A 243 -2.75 10.92 5.26
N ILE A 244 -3.85 10.17 5.40
CA ILE A 244 -4.99 10.18 4.48
C ILE A 244 -6.04 11.13 5.05
N SER A 245 -6.28 12.24 4.35
CA SER A 245 -7.28 13.24 4.71
C SER A 245 -8.70 12.68 4.64
N GLN A 246 -9.65 13.34 5.30
CA GLN A 246 -11.08 13.08 5.10
C GLN A 246 -11.50 13.41 3.65
N HIS A 247 -10.93 14.46 3.07
CA HIS A 247 -11.18 14.87 1.69
C HIS A 247 -10.17 14.25 0.73
N ASP A 248 -10.68 13.67 -0.36
CA ASP A 248 -9.88 13.04 -1.40
C ASP A 248 -9.61 14.02 -2.54
N LEU A 249 -8.37 14.51 -2.64
CA LEU A 249 -7.95 15.46 -3.68
C LEU A 249 -7.24 14.70 -4.82
N HIS A 250 -7.90 14.64 -5.98
CA HIS A 250 -7.36 14.02 -7.19
C HIS A 250 -7.62 14.90 -8.41
N HIS A 251 -6.80 14.75 -9.44
CA HIS A 251 -7.02 15.41 -10.72
C HIS A 251 -8.11 14.67 -11.51
N GLY A 252 -9.23 15.34 -11.78
CA GLY A 252 -10.42 14.69 -12.36
C GLY A 252 -10.24 14.14 -13.78
N GLU A 253 -9.29 14.70 -14.55
CA GLU A 253 -9.00 14.29 -15.94
C GLU A 253 -8.07 13.08 -16.06
N MET A 254 -7.47 12.63 -14.95
CA MET A 254 -6.63 11.44 -14.97
C MET A 254 -7.46 10.19 -14.71
N THR A 255 -7.10 9.08 -15.34
CA THR A 255 -7.63 7.76 -14.98
C THR A 255 -7.06 7.30 -13.63
N VAL A 256 -7.72 6.32 -13.02
CA VAL A 256 -7.24 5.73 -11.76
C VAL A 256 -5.82 5.18 -11.91
N ARG A 257 -5.55 4.46 -13.00
CA ARG A 257 -4.24 3.90 -13.33
C ARG A 257 -3.20 4.98 -13.51
N GLU A 258 -3.50 6.01 -14.29
CA GLU A 258 -2.58 7.14 -14.49
C GLU A 258 -2.27 7.86 -13.19
N THR A 259 -3.26 8.02 -12.30
CA THR A 259 -3.09 8.67 -11.00
C THR A 259 -2.11 7.91 -10.10
N LEU A 260 -2.23 6.58 -10.06
CA LEU A 260 -1.33 5.70 -9.31
C LEU A 260 0.07 5.64 -9.94
N ASP A 261 0.14 5.51 -11.27
CA ASP A 261 1.41 5.50 -12.01
C ASP A 261 2.16 6.83 -11.85
N PHE A 262 1.46 7.96 -11.93
CA PHE A 262 2.02 9.29 -11.70
C PHE A 262 2.58 9.41 -10.28
N SER A 263 1.79 9.02 -9.28
CA SER A 263 2.25 8.97 -7.88
C SER A 263 3.51 8.13 -7.72
N GLY A 264 3.57 6.97 -8.38
CA GLY A 264 4.73 6.08 -8.36
C GLY A 264 5.95 6.65 -9.08
N ARG A 265 5.78 7.43 -10.14
CA ARG A 265 6.89 8.07 -10.86
C ARG A 265 7.50 9.23 -10.09
N CYS A 266 6.69 10.09 -9.47
CA CYS A 266 7.16 11.25 -8.69
C CYS A 266 8.11 10.90 -7.53
N LEU A 267 8.14 9.64 -7.11
CA LEU A 267 8.96 9.18 -5.98
C LEU A 267 10.30 8.55 -6.40
N GLY A 268 10.51 8.23 -7.69
CA GLY A 268 11.74 7.59 -8.21
C GLY A 268 12.00 6.15 -7.72
N VAL A 269 12.62 5.26 -8.50
CA VAL A 269 12.82 3.83 -8.11
C VAL A 269 14.07 3.52 -7.28
N GLY A 270 14.91 4.51 -6.95
CA GLY A 270 16.26 4.27 -6.40
C GLY A 270 16.28 3.30 -5.23
N THR A 271 15.45 3.53 -4.21
CA THR A 271 15.47 2.75 -2.97
C THR A 271 15.15 1.27 -3.12
N ARG A 272 14.35 0.88 -4.13
CA ARG A 272 13.99 -0.52 -4.39
C ARG A 272 15.14 -1.27 -5.05
N PHE A 273 15.82 -0.62 -6.00
CA PHE A 273 17.00 -1.18 -6.64
C PHE A 273 18.11 -1.39 -5.60
N ASP A 274 18.36 -0.40 -4.74
CA ASP A 274 19.39 -0.51 -3.71
C ASP A 274 19.07 -1.57 -2.66
N MET A 275 17.77 -1.75 -2.32
CA MET A 275 17.35 -2.79 -1.37
C MET A 275 17.53 -4.17 -1.99
N LEU A 276 17.09 -4.35 -3.23
CA LEU A 276 17.23 -5.60 -3.95
C LEU A 276 18.72 -5.94 -4.21
N ALA A 277 19.58 -4.94 -4.43
CA ALA A 277 21.02 -5.14 -4.63
C ALA A 277 21.67 -5.68 -3.35
N GLU A 278 21.31 -5.11 -2.20
CA GLU A 278 21.78 -5.58 -0.90
C GLU A 278 21.22 -6.97 -0.56
N LEU A 279 19.93 -7.22 -0.85
CA LEU A 279 19.31 -8.54 -0.71
C LEU A 279 20.08 -9.59 -1.52
N SER A 280 20.27 -9.34 -2.82
CA SER A 280 20.95 -10.25 -3.74
C SER A 280 22.42 -10.48 -3.38
N ARG A 281 23.09 -9.49 -2.79
CA ARG A 281 24.46 -9.64 -2.26
C ARG A 281 24.48 -10.64 -1.10
N ARG A 282 23.64 -10.45 -0.09
CA ARG A 282 23.58 -11.33 1.10
C ARG A 282 23.09 -12.73 0.78
N GLU A 283 22.15 -12.88 -0.15
CA GLU A 283 21.68 -14.19 -0.61
C GLU A 283 22.81 -15.03 -1.19
N LYS A 284 23.70 -14.42 -1.98
CA LYS A 284 24.89 -15.11 -2.54
C LYS A 284 25.92 -15.45 -1.47
N GLU A 285 26.16 -14.57 -0.51
CA GLU A 285 27.06 -14.84 0.62
C GLU A 285 26.55 -16.01 1.48
N ALA A 286 25.23 -16.15 1.61
CA ALA A 286 24.59 -17.22 2.36
C ALA A 286 24.31 -18.49 1.52
N GLY A 287 24.61 -18.50 0.22
CA GLY A 287 24.27 -19.61 -0.67
C GLY A 287 22.76 -19.89 -0.79
N ILE A 288 21.93 -18.87 -0.58
CA ILE A 288 20.47 -18.98 -0.56
C ILE A 288 19.91 -18.74 -1.97
N LYS A 289 19.17 -19.74 -2.48
CA LYS A 289 18.35 -19.59 -3.68
C LYS A 289 17.00 -18.94 -3.34
N PRO A 290 16.62 -17.82 -3.99
CA PRO A 290 15.31 -17.21 -3.80
C PRO A 290 14.22 -17.97 -4.56
N ASP A 291 12.98 -17.84 -4.10
CA ASP A 291 11.82 -18.32 -4.85
C ASP A 291 11.71 -17.58 -6.20
N PRO A 292 11.58 -18.29 -7.35
CA PRO A 292 11.57 -17.68 -8.67
C PRO A 292 10.46 -16.64 -8.89
N GLU A 293 9.29 -16.84 -8.31
CA GLU A 293 8.13 -15.96 -8.52
C GLU A 293 8.28 -14.68 -7.71
N ILE A 294 8.69 -14.81 -6.44
CA ILE A 294 9.02 -13.68 -5.57
C ILE A 294 10.20 -12.88 -6.12
N ASP A 295 11.21 -13.56 -6.68
CA ASP A 295 12.35 -12.93 -7.33
C ASP A 295 12.00 -12.18 -8.60
N ALA A 296 11.20 -12.80 -9.46
CA ALA A 296 10.71 -12.14 -10.65
C ALA A 296 9.91 -10.87 -10.30
N PHE A 297 9.04 -10.94 -9.29
CA PHE A 297 8.28 -9.77 -8.85
C PHE A 297 9.17 -8.65 -8.31
N MET A 298 10.08 -8.95 -7.39
CA MET A 298 10.96 -7.93 -6.81
C MET A 298 11.90 -7.29 -7.85
N LYS A 299 12.47 -8.10 -8.76
CA LYS A 299 13.29 -7.58 -9.87
C LYS A 299 12.46 -6.73 -10.83
N ALA A 300 11.31 -7.21 -11.27
CA ALA A 300 10.44 -6.47 -12.19
C ALA A 300 9.94 -5.14 -11.61
N THR A 301 9.74 -5.05 -10.29
CA THR A 301 9.30 -3.82 -9.62
C THR A 301 10.44 -2.86 -9.28
N ALA A 302 11.68 -3.34 -9.20
CA ALA A 302 12.87 -2.51 -8.98
C ALA A 302 13.41 -1.84 -10.26
N MET A 303 13.14 -2.40 -11.44
CA MET A 303 13.67 -1.87 -12.71
C MET A 303 13.00 -0.55 -13.16
N LYS A 304 13.82 0.38 -13.67
CA LYS A 304 13.37 1.61 -14.35
C LYS A 304 12.93 1.28 -15.78
N GLY A 305 11.86 1.90 -16.27
CA GLY A 305 11.75 2.15 -17.72
C GLY A 305 10.43 1.90 -18.45
N LYS A 306 9.29 1.63 -17.78
CA LYS A 306 8.03 1.39 -18.50
C LYS A 306 6.86 2.28 -18.10
N LYS A 307 6.00 2.55 -19.10
CA LYS A 307 4.81 3.42 -19.01
C LYS A 307 3.78 2.96 -17.97
N SER A 308 3.68 1.67 -17.63
CA SER A 308 2.88 1.21 -16.49
C SER A 308 3.72 0.38 -15.53
N SER A 309 3.64 0.70 -14.24
CA SER A 309 4.40 0.01 -13.19
C SER A 309 3.69 -1.28 -12.78
N LEU A 310 4.40 -2.42 -12.69
CA LEU A 310 3.83 -3.66 -12.15
C LEU A 310 3.25 -3.45 -10.74
N VAL A 311 3.82 -2.54 -9.96
CA VAL A 311 3.31 -2.19 -8.63
C VAL A 311 1.97 -1.48 -8.71
N THR A 312 1.73 -0.69 -9.76
CA THR A 312 0.42 -0.07 -9.96
C THR A 312 -0.63 -1.12 -10.28
N ASP A 313 -0.30 -2.08 -11.15
CA ASP A 313 -1.18 -3.20 -11.49
C ASP A 313 -1.51 -4.04 -10.24
N TYR A 314 -0.50 -4.35 -9.42
CA TYR A 314 -0.67 -5.02 -8.13
C TYR A 314 -1.58 -4.24 -7.17
N ILE A 315 -1.34 -2.94 -7.00
CA ILE A 315 -2.12 -2.08 -6.09
C ILE A 315 -3.56 -1.89 -6.56
N LEU A 316 -3.78 -1.78 -7.86
CA LEU A 316 -5.13 -1.76 -8.44
C LEU A 316 -5.89 -3.03 -8.07
N LYS A 317 -5.21 -4.19 -8.12
CA LYS A 317 -5.85 -5.47 -7.82
C LYS A 317 -6.17 -5.64 -6.34
N ILE A 318 -5.21 -5.44 -5.43
CA ILE A 318 -5.42 -5.61 -3.99
C ILE A 318 -6.47 -4.64 -3.43
N LEU A 319 -6.62 -3.47 -4.06
CA LEU A 319 -7.63 -2.48 -3.67
C LEU A 319 -8.96 -2.67 -4.41
N GLY A 320 -9.09 -3.66 -5.30
CA GLY A 320 -10.31 -3.89 -6.09
C GLY A 320 -10.69 -2.70 -6.98
N LEU A 321 -9.68 -2.06 -7.57
CA LEU A 321 -9.78 -0.93 -8.50
C LEU A 321 -9.52 -1.33 -9.95
N ASP A 322 -9.19 -2.60 -10.22
CA ASP A 322 -8.92 -3.16 -11.54
C ASP A 322 -10.05 -2.92 -12.53
N ILE A 323 -11.30 -3.11 -12.12
CA ILE A 323 -12.50 -2.85 -12.95
C ILE A 323 -12.67 -1.38 -13.39
N CYS A 324 -12.07 -0.44 -12.65
CA CYS A 324 -12.18 0.99 -12.90
C CYS A 324 -10.83 1.64 -13.19
N ALA A 325 -9.80 0.84 -13.49
CA ALA A 325 -8.42 1.31 -13.65
C ALA A 325 -8.31 2.38 -14.75
N ASP A 326 -9.03 2.20 -15.84
CA ASP A 326 -8.96 3.08 -17.02
C ASP A 326 -10.13 4.08 -17.09
N ILE A 327 -10.88 4.22 -15.99
CA ILE A 327 -11.95 5.22 -15.84
C ILE A 327 -11.37 6.48 -15.22
N HIS A 328 -11.82 7.64 -15.70
CA HIS A 328 -11.49 8.95 -15.13
C HIS A 328 -11.90 9.02 -13.66
N VAL A 329 -11.02 9.58 -12.82
CA VAL A 329 -11.33 9.75 -11.39
C VAL A 329 -12.52 10.71 -11.20
N GLY A 330 -12.66 11.70 -12.08
CA GLY A 330 -13.72 12.69 -12.03
C GLY A 330 -13.57 13.69 -10.88
N ASP A 331 -14.29 14.78 -10.99
CA ASP A 331 -14.32 15.90 -10.05
C ASP A 331 -15.77 16.31 -9.77
N GLU A 332 -16.00 17.49 -9.21
CA GLU A 332 -17.35 17.99 -8.93
C GLU A 332 -18.15 18.29 -10.20
N MET A 333 -17.47 18.61 -11.31
CA MET A 333 -18.07 18.99 -12.58
C MET A 333 -18.09 17.85 -13.60
N ARG A 334 -17.25 16.83 -13.41
CA ARG A 334 -17.06 15.69 -14.30
C ARG A 334 -17.34 14.39 -13.57
N ARG A 335 -18.30 13.63 -14.08
CA ARG A 335 -18.58 12.29 -13.59
C ARG A 335 -17.35 11.39 -13.75
N GLY A 336 -17.04 10.62 -12.71
CA GLY A 336 -15.98 9.62 -12.72
C GLY A 336 -16.35 8.42 -11.87
N ILE A 337 -15.36 7.88 -11.15
CA ILE A 337 -15.52 6.76 -10.23
C ILE A 337 -16.40 7.13 -9.01
N SER A 338 -16.91 6.11 -8.30
CA SER A 338 -17.69 6.30 -7.09
C SER A 338 -16.86 6.87 -5.93
N GLY A 339 -17.51 7.47 -4.91
CA GLY A 339 -16.82 7.99 -3.73
C GLY A 339 -16.00 6.94 -2.98
N GLY A 340 -16.54 5.72 -2.84
CA GLY A 340 -15.81 4.60 -2.22
C GLY A 340 -14.62 4.12 -3.05
N GLN A 341 -14.72 4.15 -4.39
CA GLN A 341 -13.57 3.92 -5.27
C GLN A 341 -12.53 5.03 -5.10
N LYS A 342 -12.94 6.30 -5.13
CA LYS A 342 -12.06 7.46 -4.92
C LYS A 342 -11.29 7.38 -3.60
N LYS A 343 -11.92 6.91 -2.52
CA LYS A 343 -11.24 6.69 -1.24
C LYS A 343 -10.12 5.66 -1.33
N ARG A 344 -10.41 4.53 -1.98
CA ARG A 344 -9.42 3.48 -2.23
C ARG A 344 -8.29 3.98 -3.13
N VAL A 345 -8.56 4.83 -4.12
CA VAL A 345 -7.51 5.48 -4.93
C VAL A 345 -6.59 6.31 -4.04
N THR A 346 -7.12 7.13 -3.12
CA THR A 346 -6.31 7.89 -2.15
C THR A 346 -5.41 6.97 -1.33
N THR A 347 -5.96 5.88 -0.79
CA THR A 347 -5.18 4.86 -0.06
C THR A 347 -4.09 4.27 -0.94
N GLY A 348 -4.40 3.88 -2.18
CA GLY A 348 -3.43 3.34 -3.13
C GLY A 348 -2.27 4.30 -3.42
N THR A 349 -2.56 5.59 -3.63
CA THR A 349 -1.49 6.59 -3.83
C THR A 349 -0.57 6.69 -2.60
N CYS A 350 -1.09 6.49 -1.40
CA CYS A 350 -0.30 6.51 -0.16
C CYS A 350 0.54 5.23 0.00
N VAL A 351 0.01 4.06 -0.35
CA VAL A 351 0.74 2.79 -0.33
C VAL A 351 1.93 2.84 -1.30
N VAL A 352 1.71 3.36 -2.52
CA VAL A 352 2.79 3.62 -3.49
C VAL A 352 3.87 4.55 -2.92
N LYS A 353 3.47 5.53 -2.08
CA LYS A 353 4.37 6.52 -1.44
C LYS A 353 5.22 5.96 -0.30
N ILE A 354 4.62 5.20 0.62
CA ILE A 354 5.30 4.73 1.84
C ILE A 354 6.35 3.67 1.56
N ALA A 355 6.10 2.76 0.60
CA ALA A 355 6.96 1.61 0.29
C ALA A 355 8.42 1.96 -0.06
N ARG A 356 8.75 3.26 -0.26
CA ARG A 356 10.10 3.71 -0.65
C ARG A 356 10.85 4.52 0.39
N LYS A 357 10.18 5.23 1.31
CA LYS A 357 10.84 6.29 2.11
C LYS A 357 11.43 5.82 3.44
N ALA A 358 11.10 4.61 3.91
CA ALA A 358 11.66 4.07 5.15
C ALA A 358 13.20 3.87 5.08
N LYS A 359 13.78 3.68 3.88
CA LYS A 359 15.24 3.47 3.72
C LYS A 359 16.05 4.77 3.79
N LEU A 360 15.49 5.90 3.36
CA LEU A 360 16.22 7.19 3.27
C LEU A 360 16.60 7.76 4.64
N HIS A 361 15.97 7.29 5.72
CA HIS A 361 16.26 7.76 7.07
C HIS A 361 17.48 7.03 7.70
N LYS A 362 17.88 5.88 7.15
CA LYS A 362 19.02 5.10 7.66
C LYS A 362 20.37 5.80 7.46
N GLU A 363 20.50 6.67 6.45
CA GLU A 363 21.73 7.44 6.19
C GLU A 363 21.93 8.61 7.16
N HIS A 364 20.91 9.02 7.91
CA HIS A 364 20.99 10.15 8.86
C HIS A 364 20.80 9.74 10.33
N LEU A 365 20.54 8.47 10.62
CA LEU A 365 20.44 7.92 11.98
C LEU A 365 21.27 6.63 12.10
N PRO A 366 22.61 6.74 12.30
CA PRO A 366 23.50 5.59 12.42
C PRO A 366 23.33 4.77 13.71
N HIS A 367 22.45 5.19 14.63
CA HIS A 367 22.27 4.59 15.96
C HIS A 367 20.90 3.93 16.18
N ILE A 368 20.18 3.59 15.11
CA ILE A 368 19.10 2.61 15.24
C ILE A 368 19.75 1.23 15.41
N THR A 369 20.17 0.95 16.64
CA THR A 369 20.50 -0.38 17.12
C THR A 369 19.19 -1.17 17.10
N TYR A 370 19.16 -2.23 16.29
CA TYR A 370 18.02 -3.14 16.17
C TYR A 370 17.95 -4.08 17.38
#